data_AF-A0A1C6P8W1-F1
#
_entry.id   AF-A0A1C6P8W1-F1
#
_cell.length_a   1.000
_cell.length_b   1.000
_cell.length_c   1.000
_cell.angle_alpha   90.00
_cell.angle_beta   90.00
_cell.angle_gamma   90.00
#
_symmetry.space_group_name_H-M   'P 1'
#
loop_
_entity.id
_entity.type
_entity.pdbx_description
1 polymer ?
#
loop_
_entity_poly.entity_id
_entity_poly.type
_entity_poly.pdbx_seq_one_letter_code
_entity_poly.pdbx_strand_id
1 'polypeptide(L)'
;MESAAHIGRLEQVSASDSRELDRVCEEVATTLFEGGQEPPFTVTSADFATDPHLICADRYWRLRFLDRPTIQTAAACSTWLVGHVIRDHHTEVLEKWSLGYAFITKDSVESSLELSRAVEEIVEHDSSAGETAYFATLYHAGKLRSNFWFDELHQFLDASLLALAAGVHRQAPLFTALRSFAAFGSRVLTTEHAIGLLDQAWSSSERTRHVVDICLNGIQAAVPFDGHGQLLRERAAEAVRDHPLDHIFHFRLASGQHMVRDHDAALDSINTALRHLPALGSRGSHKLLQEQYLAKRDAILEGRLRAELDAEHAQQLAGQEERHRRRWEQLEGELRRRGEEQEKARREGQEAARANHVRAVELVAVFTSAIAFAVGSLQVTLTGSYSLYDRLALIAAWGVGHVIFALLVVGGTWLITRPRR
;
A
#
# COMPACT_ATOMS: atom_id res chain seq x y z
N MET A 1 55.24 16.14 25.68
CA MET A 1 54.88 17.45 26.27
C MET A 1 53.74 18.12 25.51
N GLU A 2 53.64 17.96 24.19
CA GLU A 2 52.52 18.51 23.39
C GLU A 2 51.16 17.90 23.73
N SER A 3 51.01 16.56 23.85
CA SER A 3 49.71 15.94 24.18
C SER A 3 49.08 16.44 25.49
N ALA A 4 49.89 16.69 26.52
CA ALA A 4 49.41 17.19 27.81
C ALA A 4 48.89 18.64 27.73
N ALA A 5 49.52 19.48 26.89
CA ALA A 5 49.06 20.84 26.63
C ALA A 5 47.74 20.86 25.82
N HIS A 6 47.59 19.92 24.89
CA HIS A 6 46.36 19.75 24.11
C HIS A 6 45.18 19.22 24.96
N ILE A 7 45.42 18.27 25.86
CA ILE A 7 44.39 17.79 26.80
C ILE A 7 43.94 18.91 27.75
N GLY A 8 44.87 19.72 28.28
CA GLY A 8 44.51 20.87 29.11
C GLY A 8 43.67 21.93 28.37
N ARG A 9 43.70 21.96 27.03
CA ARG A 9 42.82 22.83 26.23
C ARG A 9 41.38 22.30 26.17
N LEU A 10 41.16 20.98 26.17
CA LEU A 10 39.79 20.42 26.20
C LEU A 10 39.00 20.87 27.43
N GLU A 11 39.67 20.94 28.59
CA GLU A 11 39.06 21.36 29.86
C GLU A 11 38.68 22.86 29.88
N GLN A 12 39.27 23.67 29.01
CA GLN A 12 39.09 25.12 28.97
C GLN A 12 38.02 25.57 27.96
N VAL A 13 37.53 24.68 27.10
CA VAL A 13 36.52 25.04 26.10
C VAL A 13 35.15 25.10 26.75
N SER A 14 34.45 26.22 26.54
CA SER A 14 33.05 26.36 26.93
C SER A 14 32.14 25.65 25.94
N ALA A 15 31.20 24.85 26.45
CA ALA A 15 30.09 24.28 25.68
C ALA A 15 29.20 25.32 24.97
N SER A 16 29.27 26.60 25.35
CA SER A 16 28.49 27.68 24.73
C SER A 16 29.03 28.13 23.36
N ASP A 17 30.30 27.83 23.04
CA ASP A 17 30.90 28.08 21.74
C ASP A 17 31.09 26.78 20.97
N SER A 18 30.00 26.33 20.32
CA SER A 18 29.98 25.04 19.61
C SER A 18 31.01 24.95 18.47
N ARG A 19 31.39 26.07 17.85
CA ARG A 19 32.37 26.09 16.77
C ARG A 19 33.78 25.92 17.30
N GLU A 20 34.09 26.57 18.41
CA GLU A 20 35.39 26.43 19.05
C GLU A 20 35.54 25.03 19.67
N LEU A 21 34.49 24.50 20.30
CA LEU A 21 34.42 23.10 20.73
C LEU A 21 34.68 22.13 19.59
N ASP A 22 33.99 22.32 18.47
CA ASP A 22 34.25 21.54 17.26
C ASP A 22 35.67 21.70 16.72
N ARG A 23 36.33 22.84 16.90
CA ARG A 23 37.70 22.98 16.40
C ARG A 23 38.70 22.28 17.33
N VAL A 24 38.56 22.48 18.64
CA VAL A 24 39.49 21.94 19.64
C VAL A 24 39.39 20.42 19.72
N CYS A 25 38.19 19.84 19.77
CA CYS A 25 38.04 18.38 19.79
C CYS A 25 38.64 17.72 18.54
N GLU A 26 38.58 18.35 17.37
CA GLU A 26 39.19 17.84 16.13
C GLU A 26 40.73 17.89 16.21
N GLU A 27 41.27 19.02 16.66
CA GLU A 27 42.71 19.24 16.81
C GLU A 27 43.31 18.20 17.77
N VAL A 28 42.71 18.03 18.96
CA VAL A 28 43.21 17.09 19.97
C VAL A 28 43.05 15.64 19.52
N ALA A 29 41.91 15.27 18.93
CA ALA A 29 41.72 13.92 18.39
C ALA A 29 42.75 13.58 17.31
N THR A 30 43.07 14.53 16.43
CA THR A 30 44.08 14.36 15.38
C THR A 30 45.47 14.16 15.98
N THR A 31 45.87 15.01 16.94
CA THR A 31 47.16 14.87 17.63
C THR A 31 47.30 13.53 18.35
N LEU A 32 46.24 13.07 19.04
CA LEU A 32 46.23 11.76 19.69
C LEU A 32 46.37 10.61 18.67
N PHE A 33 45.62 10.69 17.56
CA PHE A 33 45.66 9.70 16.48
C PHE A 33 47.06 9.61 15.84
N GLU A 34 47.64 10.75 15.43
CA GLU A 34 48.97 10.82 14.83
C GLU A 34 50.07 10.37 15.81
N GLY A 35 49.89 10.66 17.11
CA GLY A 35 50.77 10.20 18.18
C GLY A 35 50.61 8.74 18.56
N GLY A 36 49.62 8.02 18.00
CA GLY A 36 49.32 6.63 18.34
C GLY A 36 48.85 6.43 19.78
N GLN A 37 48.29 7.47 20.40
CA GLN A 37 47.85 7.48 21.80
C GLN A 37 46.34 7.45 21.87
N GLU A 38 45.78 6.49 22.61
CA GLU A 38 44.34 6.48 22.91
C GLU A 38 43.97 7.65 23.84
N PRO A 39 42.72 8.15 23.79
CA PRO A 39 42.30 9.25 24.65
C PRO A 39 42.42 8.86 26.13
N PRO A 40 43.19 9.59 26.96
CA PRO A 40 43.54 9.14 28.31
C PRO A 40 42.55 9.60 29.39
N PHE A 41 41.39 10.14 28.99
CA PHE A 41 40.42 10.77 29.89
C PHE A 41 39.16 9.92 30.04
N THR A 42 38.44 10.15 31.14
CA THR A 42 37.15 9.51 31.40
C THR A 42 36.01 10.35 30.83
N VAL A 43 35.04 9.68 30.20
CA VAL A 43 33.80 10.26 29.69
C VAL A 43 32.68 10.03 30.70
N THR A 44 32.09 11.12 31.19
CA THR A 44 31.09 11.11 32.26
C THR A 44 29.68 11.46 31.80
N SER A 45 29.46 11.61 30.49
CA SER A 45 28.15 11.89 29.92
C SER A 45 27.92 11.11 28.63
N ALA A 46 26.68 11.11 28.14
CA ALA A 46 26.32 10.69 26.78
C ALA A 46 25.93 11.89 25.89
N ASP A 47 26.33 13.13 26.25
CA ASP A 47 25.98 14.33 25.49
C ASP A 47 26.96 14.59 24.34
N PHE A 48 26.61 14.07 23.17
CA PHE A 48 27.36 14.25 21.93
C PHE A 48 27.35 15.68 21.35
N ALA A 49 26.62 16.61 21.95
CA ALA A 49 26.57 18.00 21.51
C ALA A 49 27.46 18.91 22.35
N THR A 50 27.64 18.61 23.64
CA THR A 50 28.33 19.54 24.55
C THR A 50 29.49 18.95 25.35
N ASP A 51 29.64 17.61 25.43
CA ASP A 51 30.73 16.99 26.18
C ASP A 51 32.04 16.97 25.37
N PRO A 52 33.06 17.76 25.74
CA PRO A 52 34.32 17.84 25.00
C PRO A 52 35.08 16.51 24.97
N HIS A 53 35.00 15.71 26.04
CA HIS A 53 35.70 14.44 26.15
C HIS A 53 35.05 13.40 25.25
N LEU A 54 33.72 13.27 25.31
CA LEU A 54 32.99 12.35 24.44
C LEU A 54 33.18 12.71 22.96
N ILE A 55 33.06 13.99 22.61
CA ILE A 55 33.22 14.47 21.22
C ILE A 55 34.66 14.24 20.71
N CYS A 56 35.67 14.50 21.55
CA CYS A 56 37.07 14.23 21.18
C CYS A 56 37.33 12.73 21.01
N ALA A 57 36.82 11.89 21.91
CA ALA A 57 36.97 10.44 21.80
C ALA A 57 36.25 9.88 20.57
N ASP A 58 35.04 10.37 20.26
CA ASP A 58 34.29 10.03 19.05
C ASP A 58 35.11 10.31 17.78
N ARG A 59 35.75 11.47 17.71
CA ARG A 59 36.60 11.84 16.56
C ARG A 59 37.86 11.02 16.47
N TYR A 60 38.52 10.74 17.59
CA TYR A 60 39.69 9.88 17.62
C TYR A 60 39.34 8.50 17.07
N TRP A 61 38.29 7.87 17.60
CA TRP A 61 37.87 6.55 17.16
C TRP A 61 37.40 6.56 15.71
N ARG A 62 36.69 7.60 15.28
CA ARG A 62 36.36 7.82 13.87
C ARG A 62 37.60 7.82 12.97
N LEU A 63 38.67 8.55 13.34
CA LEU A 63 39.93 8.54 12.59
C LEU A 63 40.56 7.14 12.54
N ARG A 64 40.56 6.42 13.66
CA ARG A 64 41.04 5.02 13.72
C ARG A 64 40.25 4.09 12.81
N PHE A 65 38.92 4.20 12.80
CA PHE A 65 38.08 3.41 11.90
C PHE A 65 38.29 3.75 10.43
N LEU A 66 38.50 5.03 10.09
CA LEU A 66 38.79 5.43 8.70
C LEU A 66 40.17 4.94 8.23
N ASP A 67 41.17 4.84 9.12
CA ASP A 67 42.48 4.26 8.80
C ASP A 67 42.42 2.72 8.69
N ARG A 68 41.75 2.07 9.65
CA ARG A 68 41.66 0.60 9.76
C ARG A 68 40.24 0.17 10.09
N PRO A 69 39.35 0.01 9.09
CA PRO A 69 37.95 -0.24 9.33
C PRO A 69 37.64 -1.71 9.64
N THR A 70 38.37 -2.35 10.56
CA THR A 70 38.23 -3.78 10.88
C THR A 70 37.49 -4.03 12.19
N ILE A 71 36.99 -5.26 12.38
CA ILE A 71 36.41 -5.71 13.66
C ILE A 71 37.42 -5.72 14.82
N GLN A 72 38.73 -5.83 14.58
CA GLN A 72 39.75 -5.66 15.62
C GLN A 72 39.81 -4.20 16.12
N THR A 73 39.69 -3.22 15.22
CA THR A 73 39.55 -1.81 15.62
C THR A 73 38.28 -1.61 16.44
N ALA A 74 37.19 -2.30 16.08
CA ALA A 74 35.96 -2.29 16.87
C ALA A 74 36.12 -2.91 18.26
N ALA A 75 36.85 -4.02 18.36
CA ALA A 75 37.17 -4.63 19.64
C ALA A 75 38.01 -3.70 20.53
N ALA A 76 39.08 -3.10 19.99
CA ALA A 76 39.89 -2.12 20.71
C ALA A 76 39.07 -0.90 21.18
N CYS A 77 38.18 -0.40 20.32
CA CYS A 77 37.24 0.68 20.66
C CYS A 77 36.32 0.29 21.82
N SER A 78 35.81 -0.95 21.83
CA SER A 78 34.96 -1.45 22.91
C SER A 78 35.73 -1.56 24.22
N THR A 79 36.94 -2.13 24.19
CA THR A 79 37.81 -2.21 25.38
C THR A 79 38.09 -0.84 25.98
N TRP A 80 38.37 0.15 25.13
CA TRP A 80 38.54 1.53 25.57
C TRP A 80 37.25 2.11 26.17
N LEU A 81 36.10 1.91 25.51
CA LEU A 81 34.79 2.38 25.98
C LEU A 81 34.49 1.83 27.37
N VAL A 82 34.66 0.53 27.59
CA VAL A 82 34.41 -0.12 28.87
C VAL A 82 35.30 0.45 29.98
N GLY A 83 36.55 0.79 29.67
CA GLY A 83 37.50 1.35 30.63
C GLY A 83 37.34 2.85 30.90
N HIS A 84 36.78 3.62 29.96
CA HIS A 84 36.84 5.08 30.00
C HIS A 84 35.49 5.78 30.01
N VAL A 85 34.39 5.11 29.64
CA VAL A 85 33.03 5.67 29.74
C VAL A 85 32.41 5.18 31.05
N ILE A 86 31.68 6.03 31.76
CA ILE A 86 30.94 5.56 32.95
C ILE A 86 29.79 4.62 32.56
N ARG A 87 29.53 3.62 33.40
CA ARG A 87 28.61 2.51 33.11
C ARG A 87 27.21 2.95 32.70
N ASP A 88 26.69 4.01 33.32
CA ASP A 88 25.34 4.54 33.06
C ASP A 88 25.16 5.06 31.62
N HIS A 89 26.26 5.33 30.91
CA HIS A 89 26.25 5.83 29.54
C HIS A 89 26.76 4.81 28.51
N HIS A 90 27.14 3.61 28.95
CA HIS A 90 27.68 2.57 28.07
C HIS A 90 26.77 2.26 26.90
N THR A 91 25.50 1.98 27.15
CA THR A 91 24.54 1.60 26.09
C THR A 91 24.42 2.68 25.02
N GLU A 92 24.20 3.94 25.43
CA GLU A 92 23.99 5.04 24.47
C GLU A 92 25.23 5.29 23.61
N VAL A 93 26.43 5.30 24.22
CA VAL A 93 27.68 5.51 23.49
C VAL A 93 27.99 4.30 22.60
N LEU A 94 27.84 3.08 23.11
CA LEU A 94 28.08 1.83 22.38
C LEU A 94 27.24 1.76 21.13
N GLU A 95 25.92 1.92 21.25
CA GLU A 95 25.00 1.78 20.11
C GLU A 95 25.27 2.85 19.04
N LYS A 96 25.52 4.10 19.48
CA LYS A 96 25.81 5.20 18.57
C LYS A 96 27.14 4.99 17.84
N TRP A 97 28.18 4.58 18.54
CA TRP A 97 29.50 4.35 17.97
C TRP A 97 29.52 3.13 17.06
N SER A 98 29.04 1.97 17.52
CA SER A 98 29.08 0.75 16.72
C SER A 98 28.34 0.91 15.41
N LEU A 99 27.13 1.51 15.41
CA LEU A 99 26.33 1.71 14.20
C LEU A 99 26.82 2.89 13.36
N GLY A 100 27.25 3.98 14.01
CA GLY A 100 27.73 5.18 13.34
C GLY A 100 29.03 4.94 12.58
N TYR A 101 30.00 4.26 13.21
CA TYR A 101 31.25 3.88 12.56
C TYR A 101 31.01 2.87 11.44
N ALA A 102 30.13 1.89 11.67
CA ALA A 102 29.77 0.93 10.64
C ALA A 102 29.19 1.58 9.37
N PHE A 103 28.38 2.64 9.53
CA PHE A 103 27.82 3.37 8.39
C PHE A 103 28.89 4.10 7.56
N ILE A 104 29.86 4.74 8.20
CA ILE A 104 30.91 5.50 7.49
C ILE A 104 31.98 4.60 6.85
N THR A 105 32.14 3.36 7.33
CA THR A 105 33.07 2.36 6.80
C THR A 105 32.33 1.17 6.15
N LYS A 106 31.13 1.42 5.61
CA LYS A 106 30.29 0.34 5.06
C LYS A 106 30.88 -0.29 3.80
N ASP A 107 31.83 0.36 3.14
CA ASP A 107 32.52 -0.10 1.95
C ASP A 107 33.60 -1.16 2.23
N SER A 108 33.96 -1.38 3.49
CA SER A 108 34.97 -2.36 3.92
C SER A 108 34.35 -3.47 4.76
N VAL A 109 33.39 -4.21 4.18
CA VAL A 109 32.79 -5.38 4.85
C VAL A 109 33.79 -6.53 4.89
N GLU A 110 34.04 -7.06 6.08
CA GLU A 110 34.92 -8.20 6.30
C GLU A 110 34.34 -9.50 5.71
N SER A 111 35.21 -10.30 5.09
CA SER A 111 34.89 -11.64 4.61
C SER A 111 34.75 -12.65 5.77
N SER A 112 34.08 -13.78 5.54
CA SER A 112 33.97 -14.86 6.53
C SER A 112 35.32 -15.37 7.04
N LEU A 113 36.37 -15.34 6.20
CA LEU A 113 37.72 -15.76 6.60
C LEU A 113 38.37 -14.74 7.55
N GLU A 114 38.20 -13.45 7.29
CA GLU A 114 38.70 -12.38 8.16
C GLU A 114 37.97 -12.40 9.51
N LEU A 115 36.64 -12.58 9.49
CA LEU A 115 35.83 -12.72 10.70
C LEU A 115 36.31 -13.89 11.57
N SER A 116 36.50 -15.07 10.98
CA SER A 116 36.94 -16.26 11.72
C SER A 116 38.33 -16.09 12.34
N ARG A 117 39.27 -15.44 11.65
CA ARG A 117 40.63 -15.20 12.18
C ARG A 117 40.63 -14.21 13.35
N ALA A 118 39.83 -13.15 13.25
CA ALA A 118 39.76 -12.12 14.27
C ALA A 118 39.02 -12.58 15.53
N VAL A 119 38.05 -13.49 15.38
CA VAL A 119 37.22 -13.99 16.48
C VAL A 119 38.06 -14.59 17.61
N GLU A 120 39.10 -15.36 17.28
CA GLU A 120 39.92 -16.03 18.30
C GLU A 120 40.56 -14.99 19.24
N GLU A 121 41.16 -13.94 18.67
CA GLU A 121 41.79 -12.85 19.41
C GLU A 121 40.78 -12.03 20.24
N ILE A 122 39.61 -11.74 19.67
CA ILE A 122 38.55 -10.98 20.35
C ILE A 122 38.00 -11.76 21.54
N VAL A 123 37.70 -13.05 21.35
CA VAL A 123 37.11 -13.89 22.39
C VAL A 123 38.08 -14.20 23.52
N GLU A 124 39.38 -14.34 23.22
CA GLU A 124 40.40 -14.59 24.24
C GLU A 124 40.49 -13.46 25.29
N HIS A 125 40.24 -12.22 24.89
CA HIS A 125 40.36 -11.03 25.73
C HIS A 125 39.01 -10.45 26.18
N ASP A 126 37.90 -11.11 25.85
CA ASP A 126 36.57 -10.58 26.15
C ASP A 126 36.16 -10.82 27.61
N SER A 127 35.20 -10.01 28.07
CA SER A 127 34.54 -10.27 29.34
C SER A 127 33.67 -11.52 29.25
N SER A 128 33.36 -12.14 30.40
CA SER A 128 32.45 -13.28 30.44
C SER A 128 31.03 -12.94 29.93
N ALA A 129 30.69 -11.65 29.86
CA ALA A 129 29.43 -11.17 29.31
C ALA A 129 29.45 -11.04 27.77
N GLY A 130 30.63 -10.97 27.15
CA GLY A 130 30.78 -10.84 25.70
C GLY A 130 30.64 -9.40 25.19
N GLU A 131 31.06 -8.40 25.98
CA GLU A 131 30.86 -6.97 25.65
C GLU A 131 31.65 -6.54 24.40
N THR A 132 32.88 -7.03 24.25
CA THR A 132 33.75 -6.72 23.11
C THR A 132 33.23 -7.39 21.85
N ALA A 133 32.88 -8.67 21.93
CA ALA A 133 32.28 -9.42 20.85
C ALA A 133 30.93 -8.81 20.45
N TYR A 134 30.13 -8.31 21.39
CA TYR A 134 28.86 -7.64 21.11
C TYR A 134 29.07 -6.34 20.32
N PHE A 135 29.96 -5.46 20.76
CA PHE A 135 30.29 -4.22 20.02
C PHE A 135 30.79 -4.54 18.60
N ALA A 136 31.75 -5.46 18.47
CA ALA A 136 32.29 -5.86 17.16
C ALA A 136 31.20 -6.49 16.26
N THR A 137 30.28 -7.26 16.84
CA THR A 137 29.13 -7.80 16.13
C THR A 137 28.21 -6.70 15.62
N LEU A 138 27.85 -5.73 16.46
CA LEU A 138 26.98 -4.61 16.07
C LEU A 138 27.63 -3.75 14.98
N TYR A 139 28.94 -3.54 15.05
CA TYR A 139 29.70 -2.82 14.04
C TYR A 139 29.64 -3.56 12.69
N HIS A 140 29.99 -4.84 12.64
CA HIS A 140 29.93 -5.59 11.38
C HIS A 140 28.49 -5.71 10.84
N ALA A 141 27.52 -6.02 11.70
CA ALA A 141 26.09 -6.05 11.35
C ALA A 141 25.60 -4.69 10.82
N GLY A 142 26.08 -3.59 11.40
CA GLY A 142 25.79 -2.23 10.96
C GLY A 142 26.26 -1.95 9.52
N LYS A 143 27.41 -2.52 9.11
CA LYS A 143 27.91 -2.40 7.74
C LYS A 143 27.00 -3.12 6.77
N LEU A 144 26.69 -4.40 7.07
CA LEU A 144 25.78 -5.24 6.28
C LEU A 144 24.40 -4.57 6.12
N ARG A 145 23.84 -4.07 7.22
CA ARG A 145 22.61 -3.27 7.24
C ARG A 145 22.70 -2.05 6.32
N SER A 146 23.79 -1.29 6.42
CA SER A 146 23.98 -0.04 5.65
C SER A 146 24.11 -0.27 4.14
N ASN A 147 24.46 -1.49 3.73
CA ASN A 147 24.49 -1.93 2.33
C ASN A 147 23.23 -2.70 1.90
N PHE A 148 22.25 -2.88 2.80
CA PHE A 148 21.05 -3.68 2.55
C PHE A 148 21.36 -5.14 2.16
N TRP A 149 22.44 -5.72 2.72
CA TRP A 149 22.81 -7.13 2.55
C TRP A 149 22.03 -8.00 3.53
N PHE A 150 20.74 -8.17 3.27
CA PHE A 150 19.79 -8.76 4.23
C PHE A 150 20.07 -10.23 4.52
N ASP A 151 20.37 -11.03 3.50
CA ASP A 151 20.61 -12.46 3.65
C ASP A 151 21.96 -12.73 4.34
N GLU A 152 23.00 -11.96 3.99
CA GLU A 152 24.30 -12.00 4.64
C GLU A 152 24.22 -11.53 6.10
N LEU A 153 23.46 -10.46 6.38
CA LEU A 153 23.19 -10.00 7.75
C LEU A 153 22.48 -11.07 8.57
N HIS A 154 21.47 -11.72 8.00
CA HIS A 154 20.78 -12.81 8.66
C HIS A 154 21.74 -13.97 8.97
N GLN A 155 22.49 -14.44 7.98
CA GLN A 155 23.46 -15.52 8.14
C GLN A 155 24.54 -15.18 9.17
N PHE A 156 25.03 -13.94 9.16
CA PHE A 156 26.03 -13.47 10.11
C PHE A 156 25.49 -13.48 11.56
N LEU A 157 24.31 -12.90 11.80
CA LEU A 157 23.71 -12.83 13.14
C LEU A 157 23.28 -14.19 13.69
N ASP A 158 22.92 -15.13 12.81
CA ASP A 158 22.45 -16.44 13.21
C ASP A 158 23.60 -17.41 13.51
N ALA A 159 24.62 -17.45 12.64
CA ALA A 159 25.59 -18.54 12.62
C ALA A 159 27.06 -18.14 12.76
N SER A 160 27.43 -16.86 12.67
CA SER A 160 28.84 -16.48 12.78
C SER A 160 29.38 -16.68 14.20
N LEU A 161 30.64 -17.12 14.33
CA LEU A 161 31.28 -17.30 15.65
C LEU A 161 31.35 -15.98 16.43
N LEU A 162 31.51 -14.84 15.75
CA LEU A 162 31.53 -13.52 16.38
C LEU A 162 30.16 -13.18 17.00
N ALA A 163 29.08 -13.39 16.25
CA ALA A 163 27.73 -13.16 16.74
C ALA A 163 27.35 -14.13 17.87
N LEU A 164 27.83 -15.37 17.82
CA LEU A 164 27.67 -16.35 18.91
C LEU A 164 28.43 -15.92 20.17
N ALA A 165 29.64 -15.35 20.03
CA ALA A 165 30.46 -14.86 21.12
C ALA A 165 29.86 -13.66 21.88
N ALA A 166 28.93 -12.91 21.26
CA ALA A 166 28.17 -11.86 21.94
C ALA A 166 27.28 -12.38 23.10
N GLY A 167 27.15 -13.70 23.27
CA GLY A 167 26.62 -14.32 24.48
C GLY A 167 25.19 -13.87 24.82
N VAL A 168 25.02 -13.35 26.04
CA VAL A 168 23.71 -12.88 26.55
C VAL A 168 23.16 -11.70 25.74
N HIS A 169 24.02 -10.89 25.13
CA HIS A 169 23.62 -9.74 24.33
C HIS A 169 22.92 -10.10 23.01
N ARG A 170 22.93 -11.37 22.61
CA ARG A 170 22.11 -11.85 21.48
C ARG A 170 20.61 -11.70 21.73
N GLN A 171 20.20 -11.60 22.99
CA GLN A 171 18.82 -11.32 23.39
C GLN A 171 18.54 -9.83 23.59
N ALA A 172 19.56 -8.97 23.48
CA ALA A 172 19.38 -7.53 23.62
C ALA A 172 18.46 -6.98 22.52
N PRO A 173 17.64 -5.95 22.82
CA PRO A 173 16.64 -5.43 21.88
C PRO A 173 17.26 -4.97 20.56
N LEU A 174 18.45 -4.37 20.60
CA LEU A 174 19.16 -3.93 19.41
C LEU A 174 19.59 -5.08 18.50
N PHE A 175 20.06 -6.19 19.08
CA PHE A 175 20.42 -7.38 18.33
C PHE A 175 19.18 -7.97 17.64
N THR A 176 18.08 -8.06 18.38
CA THR A 176 16.78 -8.53 17.87
C THR A 176 16.23 -7.59 16.79
N ALA A 177 16.40 -6.28 16.90
CA ALA A 177 16.02 -5.31 15.89
C ALA A 177 16.82 -5.49 14.59
N LEU A 178 18.13 -5.77 14.67
CA LEU A 178 18.95 -6.10 13.49
C LEU A 178 18.51 -7.41 12.83
N ARG A 179 18.14 -8.43 13.62
CA ARG A 179 17.54 -9.66 13.08
C ARG A 179 16.22 -9.39 12.37
N SER A 180 15.36 -8.55 12.96
CA SER A 180 14.10 -8.13 12.35
C SER A 180 14.34 -7.38 11.03
N PHE A 181 15.29 -6.44 11.01
CA PHE A 181 15.69 -5.73 9.80
C PHE A 181 16.15 -6.69 8.69
N ALA A 182 17.00 -7.67 9.02
CA ALA A 182 17.46 -8.69 8.08
C ALA A 182 16.27 -9.52 7.55
N ALA A 183 15.38 -9.94 8.44
CA ALA A 183 14.21 -10.75 8.10
C ALA A 183 13.23 -10.03 7.17
N PHE A 184 13.01 -8.72 7.35
CA PHE A 184 12.11 -7.95 6.48
C PHE A 184 12.58 -7.84 5.03
N GLY A 185 13.89 -7.77 4.80
CA GLY A 185 14.46 -7.66 3.46
C GLY A 185 14.91 -8.99 2.83
N SER A 186 14.95 -10.07 3.63
CA SER A 186 15.27 -11.40 3.13
C SER A 186 14.15 -11.94 2.23
N ARG A 187 14.52 -12.66 1.17
CA ARG A 187 13.56 -13.34 0.29
C ARG A 187 13.18 -14.73 0.76
N VAL A 188 13.90 -15.26 1.75
CA VAL A 188 13.76 -16.64 2.24
C VAL A 188 12.90 -16.68 3.50
N LEU A 189 12.99 -15.65 4.33
CA LEU A 189 12.25 -15.55 5.60
C LEU A 189 10.84 -15.01 5.38
N THR A 190 9.91 -15.40 6.26
CA THR A 190 8.52 -14.96 6.18
C THR A 190 8.32 -13.61 6.85
N THR A 191 7.35 -12.85 6.36
CA THR A 191 6.94 -11.57 6.96
C THR A 191 6.48 -11.76 8.41
N GLU A 192 5.78 -12.86 8.73
CA GLU A 192 5.33 -13.16 10.08
C GLU A 192 6.51 -13.32 11.04
N HIS A 193 7.59 -13.95 10.59
CA HIS A 193 8.82 -14.08 11.38
C HIS A 193 9.47 -12.71 11.62
N ALA A 194 9.56 -11.88 10.58
CA ALA A 194 10.12 -10.53 10.69
C ALA A 194 9.32 -9.63 11.66
N ILE A 195 7.99 -9.72 11.61
CA ILE A 195 7.07 -9.03 12.53
C ILE A 195 7.22 -9.56 13.96
N GLY A 196 7.34 -10.88 14.17
CA GLY A 196 7.55 -11.44 15.50
C GLY A 196 8.84 -10.94 16.17
N LEU A 197 9.94 -10.85 15.40
CA LEU A 197 11.19 -10.25 15.88
C LEU A 197 11.05 -8.74 16.13
N LEU A 198 10.31 -8.04 15.27
CA LEU A 198 10.02 -6.62 15.46
C LEU A 198 9.29 -6.39 16.78
N ASP A 199 8.19 -7.11 17.02
CA ASP A 199 7.38 -6.95 18.22
C ASP A 199 8.17 -7.29 19.49
N GLN A 200 9.06 -8.29 19.42
CA GLN A 200 9.97 -8.60 20.53
C GLN A 200 10.92 -7.43 20.85
N ALA A 201 11.58 -6.85 19.84
CA ALA A 201 12.46 -5.70 20.06
C ALA A 201 11.68 -4.44 20.47
N TRP A 202 10.52 -4.22 19.86
CA TRP A 202 9.67 -3.05 20.06
C TRP A 202 8.98 -3.04 21.43
N SER A 203 8.65 -4.20 22.00
CA SER A 203 7.98 -4.27 23.31
C SER A 203 8.94 -4.33 24.50
N SER A 204 10.26 -4.35 24.27
CA SER A 204 11.24 -4.39 25.36
C SER A 204 11.24 -3.12 26.21
N SER A 205 11.36 -3.28 27.53
CA SER A 205 11.56 -2.16 28.47
C SER A 205 12.91 -1.47 28.29
N GLU A 206 13.87 -2.14 27.65
CA GLU A 206 15.21 -1.61 27.35
C GLU A 206 15.30 -1.01 25.93
N ARG A 207 14.15 -0.78 25.27
CA ARG A 207 14.09 -0.22 23.91
C ARG A 207 14.72 1.18 23.86
N THR A 208 15.81 1.31 23.10
CA THR A 208 16.48 2.59 22.86
C THR A 208 15.98 3.27 21.57
N ARG A 209 16.38 4.52 21.36
CA ARG A 209 16.14 5.26 20.11
C ARG A 209 16.71 4.52 18.89
N HIS A 210 17.84 3.83 19.00
CA HIS A 210 18.44 3.07 17.89
C HIS A 210 17.66 1.80 17.55
N VAL A 211 17.10 1.12 18.56
CA VAL A 211 16.18 -0.01 18.35
C VAL A 211 14.98 0.44 17.52
N VAL A 212 14.35 1.56 17.90
CA VAL A 212 13.21 2.14 17.18
C VAL A 212 13.57 2.48 15.72
N ASP A 213 14.69 3.17 15.48
CA ASP A 213 15.15 3.51 14.14
C ASP A 213 15.41 2.27 13.27
N ILE A 214 16.07 1.24 13.84
CA ILE A 214 16.35 0.01 13.10
C ILE A 214 15.06 -0.73 12.75
N CYS A 215 14.11 -0.87 13.69
CA CYS A 215 12.81 -1.50 13.44
C CYS A 215 12.03 -0.76 12.35
N LEU A 216 11.91 0.57 12.45
CA LEU A 216 11.19 1.37 11.44
C LEU A 216 11.88 1.32 10.07
N ASN A 217 13.21 1.32 10.05
CA ASN A 217 13.96 1.18 8.81
C ASN A 217 13.79 -0.23 8.20
N GLY A 218 13.68 -1.26 9.04
CA GLY A 218 13.39 -2.63 8.63
C GLY A 218 12.02 -2.73 7.96
N ILE A 219 10.98 -2.20 8.61
CA ILE A 219 9.64 -2.14 8.00
C ILE A 219 9.73 -1.38 6.67
N GLN A 220 10.34 -0.20 6.62
CA GLN A 220 10.40 0.59 5.38
C GLN A 220 11.15 -0.13 4.24
N ALA A 221 12.19 -0.90 4.57
CA ALA A 221 13.00 -1.62 3.59
C ALA A 221 12.42 -3.00 3.20
N ALA A 222 11.31 -3.40 3.82
CA ALA A 222 10.70 -4.70 3.61
C ALA A 222 10.24 -4.92 2.16
N VAL A 223 10.27 -6.18 1.73
CA VAL A 223 9.54 -6.62 0.54
C VAL A 223 8.04 -6.32 0.74
N PRO A 224 7.28 -5.81 -0.24
CA PRO A 224 5.87 -5.48 -0.05
C PRO A 224 5.04 -6.67 0.45
N PHE A 225 4.20 -6.42 1.46
CA PHE A 225 3.25 -7.39 2.03
C PHE A 225 1.95 -6.70 2.45
N ASP A 226 0.91 -7.48 2.71
CA ASP A 226 -0.39 -6.98 3.13
C ASP A 226 -0.31 -6.24 4.47
N GLY A 227 -0.71 -4.97 4.51
CA GLY A 227 -0.62 -4.14 5.72
C GLY A 227 0.74 -3.46 5.93
N HIS A 228 1.70 -3.60 5.02
CA HIS A 228 3.04 -2.98 5.11
C HIS A 228 3.01 -1.49 5.44
N GLY A 229 2.26 -0.70 4.67
CA GLY A 229 2.13 0.75 4.91
C GLY A 229 1.46 1.08 6.25
N GLN A 230 0.47 0.28 6.66
CA GLN A 230 -0.25 0.45 7.92
C GLN A 230 0.69 0.22 9.11
N LEU A 231 1.46 -0.87 9.08
CA LEU A 231 2.44 -1.19 10.12
C LEU A 231 3.48 -0.07 10.28
N LEU A 232 4.04 0.42 9.17
CA LEU A 232 5.00 1.52 9.21
C LEU A 232 4.37 2.80 9.80
N ARG A 233 3.15 3.14 9.38
CA ARG A 233 2.43 4.32 9.86
C ARG A 233 2.20 4.24 11.37
N GLU A 234 1.69 3.12 11.86
CA GLU A 234 1.35 2.95 13.28
C GLU A 234 2.59 3.02 14.18
N ARG A 235 3.64 2.26 13.83
CA ARG A 235 4.90 2.21 14.59
C ARG A 235 5.64 3.56 14.54
N ALA A 236 5.67 4.21 13.38
CA ALA A 236 6.29 5.53 13.28
C ALA A 236 5.51 6.61 14.02
N ALA A 237 4.17 6.53 14.05
CA ALA A 237 3.35 7.45 14.83
C ALA A 237 3.58 7.29 16.35
N GLU A 238 3.79 6.06 16.83
CA GLU A 238 4.23 5.81 18.22
C GLU A 238 5.61 6.44 18.48
N ALA A 239 6.59 6.18 17.61
CA ALA A 239 7.93 6.75 17.76
C ALA A 239 7.94 8.29 17.76
N VAL A 240 7.11 8.94 16.95
CA VAL A 240 6.98 10.42 16.94
C VAL A 240 6.35 10.94 18.23
N ARG A 241 5.42 10.20 18.85
CA ARG A 241 4.87 10.62 20.17
C ARG A 241 5.93 10.55 21.25
N ASP A 242 6.76 9.51 21.24
CA ASP A 242 7.80 9.30 22.25
C ASP A 242 9.01 10.23 22.01
N HIS A 243 9.28 10.59 20.75
CA HIS A 243 10.42 11.44 20.35
C HIS A 243 9.99 12.52 19.33
N PRO A 244 9.26 13.57 19.77
CA PRO A 244 8.61 14.52 18.87
C PRO A 244 9.56 15.39 18.04
N LEU A 245 10.83 15.48 18.43
CA LEU A 245 11.86 16.28 17.75
C LEU A 245 12.75 15.44 16.81
N ASP A 246 12.60 14.12 16.78
CA ASP A 246 13.44 13.26 15.94
C ASP A 246 12.96 13.30 14.47
N HIS A 247 13.74 13.99 13.63
CA HIS A 247 13.43 14.16 12.22
C HIS A 247 13.35 12.83 11.45
N ILE A 248 14.08 11.80 11.86
CA ILE A 248 14.06 10.49 11.20
C ILE A 248 12.70 9.83 11.40
N PHE A 249 12.11 9.92 12.60
CA PHE A 249 10.80 9.32 12.86
C PHE A 249 9.67 10.03 12.13
N HIS A 250 9.71 11.35 12.03
CA HIS A 250 8.78 12.10 11.16
C HIS A 250 8.91 11.69 9.69
N PHE A 251 10.13 11.46 9.20
CA PHE A 251 10.36 10.96 7.84
C PHE A 251 9.79 9.54 7.63
N ARG A 252 9.95 8.64 8.62
CA ARG A 252 9.35 7.29 8.58
C ARG A 252 7.82 7.36 8.61
N LEU A 253 7.26 8.25 9.43
CA LEU A 253 5.80 8.47 9.51
C LEU A 253 5.24 8.97 8.19
N ALA A 254 5.87 9.99 7.58
CA ALA A 254 5.50 10.48 6.26
C ALA A 254 5.56 9.37 5.21
N SER A 255 6.54 8.47 5.31
CA SER A 255 6.67 7.32 4.41
C SER A 255 5.51 6.34 4.58
N GLY A 256 5.14 5.98 5.81
CA GLY A 256 3.99 5.12 6.10
C GLY A 256 2.65 5.73 5.66
N GLN A 257 2.41 7.01 5.96
CA GLN A 257 1.22 7.75 5.54
C GLN A 257 1.10 7.79 4.02
N HIS A 258 2.20 8.04 3.32
CA HIS A 258 2.23 7.99 1.86
C HIS A 258 1.89 6.61 1.29
N MET A 259 2.39 5.54 1.90
CA MET A 259 2.10 4.17 1.46
C MET A 259 0.62 3.80 1.60
N VAL A 260 -0.08 4.36 2.60
CA VAL A 260 -1.54 4.20 2.77
C VAL A 260 -2.35 5.29 2.05
N ARG A 261 -1.72 6.07 1.16
CA ARG A 261 -2.34 7.15 0.36
C ARG A 261 -2.94 8.30 1.17
N ASP A 262 -2.50 8.48 2.41
CA ASP A 262 -2.83 9.65 3.23
C ASP A 262 -1.85 10.79 2.93
N HIS A 263 -1.98 11.36 1.74
CA HIS A 263 -0.99 12.27 1.17
C HIS A 263 -0.89 13.60 1.92
N ASP A 264 -1.99 14.12 2.45
CA ASP A 264 -1.98 15.39 3.18
C ASP A 264 -1.26 15.24 4.54
N ALA A 265 -1.58 14.20 5.31
CA ALA A 265 -0.86 13.93 6.55
C ALA A 265 0.63 13.62 6.29
N ALA A 266 0.94 12.93 5.19
CA ALA A 266 2.31 12.67 4.77
C ALA A 266 3.09 13.97 4.48
N LEU A 267 2.45 14.96 3.85
CA LEU A 267 3.05 16.28 3.59
C LEU A 267 3.36 17.03 4.88
N ASP A 268 2.46 16.99 5.86
CA ASP A 268 2.69 17.63 7.17
C ASP A 268 3.86 16.98 7.90
N SER A 269 3.92 15.66 7.91
CA SER A 269 5.01 14.90 8.54
C SER A 269 6.36 15.15 7.86
N ILE A 270 6.44 15.14 6.52
CA ILE A 270 7.73 15.37 5.83
C ILE A 270 8.22 16.81 5.98
N ASN A 271 7.31 17.80 5.99
CA ASN A 271 7.66 19.19 6.28
C ASN A 271 8.14 19.37 7.72
N THR A 272 7.59 18.60 8.67
CA THR A 272 8.06 18.56 10.05
C THR A 272 9.45 17.93 10.17
N ALA A 273 9.70 16.83 9.46
CA ALA A 273 11.03 16.23 9.35
C ALA A 273 12.07 17.22 8.80
N LEU A 274 11.73 17.98 7.75
CA LEU A 274 12.61 19.01 7.18
C LEU A 274 12.89 20.17 8.15
N ARG A 275 11.91 20.57 8.98
CA ARG A 275 12.09 21.61 10.01
C ARG A 275 13.00 21.16 11.14
N HIS A 276 12.93 19.89 11.53
CA HIS A 276 13.76 19.33 12.59
C HIS A 276 15.13 18.83 12.12
N LEU A 277 15.37 18.80 10.80
CA LEU A 277 16.67 18.40 10.26
C LEU A 277 17.75 19.36 10.79
N PRO A 278 18.78 18.85 11.51
CA PRO A 278 19.80 19.71 12.11
C PRO A 278 20.52 20.54 11.04
N ALA A 279 20.66 21.85 11.26
CA ALA A 279 21.36 22.75 10.34
C ALA A 279 22.86 22.43 10.19
N LEU A 280 23.41 21.71 11.18
CA LEU A 280 24.76 21.20 11.21
C LEU A 280 24.68 19.69 11.49
N GLY A 281 25.21 18.90 10.56
CA GLY A 281 25.52 17.48 10.78
C GLY A 281 26.99 17.27 10.44
N SER A 282 27.60 16.21 11.00
CA SER A 282 28.90 15.69 10.56
C SER A 282 28.97 15.77 9.03
N ARG A 283 29.95 16.52 8.51
CA ARG A 283 29.94 17.35 7.27
C ARG A 283 29.70 16.64 5.92
N GLY A 284 29.00 15.51 5.87
CA GLY A 284 28.49 14.88 4.65
C GLY A 284 27.03 14.43 4.72
N SER A 285 26.44 14.25 5.92
CA SER A 285 25.11 13.64 6.05
C SER A 285 23.94 14.59 5.86
N HIS A 286 24.07 15.88 6.25
CA HIS A 286 22.96 16.85 6.16
C HIS A 286 22.42 17.00 4.74
N LYS A 287 23.31 17.27 3.77
CA LYS A 287 22.90 17.47 2.37
C LYS A 287 22.22 16.22 1.80
N LEU A 288 22.78 15.04 2.06
CA LEU A 288 22.21 13.77 1.61
C LEU A 288 20.82 13.50 2.22
N LEU A 289 20.66 13.75 3.52
CA LEU A 289 19.37 13.61 4.20
C LEU A 289 18.35 14.64 3.69
N GLN A 290 18.77 15.88 3.48
CA GLN A 290 17.92 16.92 2.92
C GLN A 290 17.43 16.54 1.52
N GLU A 291 18.33 16.10 0.64
CA GLU A 291 17.99 15.62 -0.70
C GLU A 291 17.01 14.44 -0.64
N GLN A 292 17.25 13.48 0.26
CA GLN A 292 16.34 12.36 0.48
C GLN A 292 14.94 12.82 0.92
N TYR A 293 14.86 13.80 1.82
CA TYR A 293 13.59 14.27 2.37
C TYR A 293 12.81 15.08 1.33
N LEU A 294 13.50 15.91 0.54
CA LEU A 294 12.92 16.64 -0.57
C LEU A 294 12.41 15.70 -1.66
N ALA A 295 13.20 14.69 -2.06
CA ALA A 295 12.76 13.68 -3.02
C ALA A 295 11.51 12.93 -2.53
N LYS A 296 11.43 12.61 -1.24
CA LYS A 296 10.23 12.00 -0.66
C LYS A 296 9.03 12.95 -0.68
N ARG A 297 9.23 14.24 -0.36
CA ARG A 297 8.19 15.27 -0.44
C ARG A 297 7.64 15.38 -1.86
N ASP A 298 8.49 15.38 -2.88
CA ASP A 298 8.08 15.44 -4.28
C ASP A 298 7.28 14.20 -4.71
N ALA A 299 7.69 13.01 -4.27
CA ALA A 299 6.93 11.78 -4.49
C ALA A 299 5.54 11.81 -3.81
N ILE A 300 5.44 12.43 -2.63
CA ILE A 300 4.14 12.62 -1.96
C ILE A 300 3.23 13.57 -2.74
N LEU A 301 3.77 14.69 -3.23
CA LEU A 301 3.04 15.66 -4.06
C LEU A 301 2.54 15.02 -5.37
N GLU A 302 3.40 14.23 -6.02
CA GLU A 302 3.02 13.51 -7.24
C GLU A 302 1.91 12.49 -6.96
N GLY A 303 2.01 11.74 -5.86
CA GLY A 303 0.96 10.81 -5.43
C GLY A 303 -0.38 11.51 -5.16
N ARG A 304 -0.34 12.70 -4.52
CA ARG A 304 -1.53 13.51 -4.28
C ARG A 304 -2.18 13.96 -5.59
N LEU A 305 -1.40 14.50 -6.53
CA LEU A 305 -1.90 14.95 -7.82
C LEU A 305 -2.55 13.79 -8.61
N ARG A 306 -1.95 12.60 -8.58
CA ARG A 306 -2.55 11.40 -9.18
C ARG A 306 -3.89 11.04 -8.53
N ALA A 307 -3.97 11.07 -7.20
CA ALA A 307 -5.22 10.79 -6.48
C ALA A 307 -6.33 11.80 -6.80
N GLU A 308 -5.99 13.09 -6.97
CA GLU A 308 -6.94 14.12 -7.41
C GLU A 308 -7.45 13.84 -8.84
N LEU A 309 -6.56 13.53 -9.79
CA LEU A 309 -6.93 13.18 -11.17
C LEU A 309 -7.79 11.91 -11.24
N ASP A 310 -7.45 10.88 -10.46
CA ASP A 310 -8.22 9.62 -10.41
C ASP A 310 -9.63 9.87 -9.83
N ALA A 311 -9.76 10.73 -8.82
CA ALA A 311 -11.05 11.11 -8.25
C ALA A 311 -11.91 11.88 -9.26
N GLU A 312 -11.32 12.82 -10.00
CA GLU A 312 -12.02 13.52 -11.09
C GLU A 312 -12.48 12.55 -12.18
N HIS A 313 -11.61 11.62 -12.59
CA HIS A 313 -11.93 10.60 -13.59
C HIS A 313 -13.08 9.69 -13.12
N ALA A 314 -13.04 9.23 -11.86
CA ALA A 314 -14.10 8.42 -11.27
C ALA A 314 -15.44 9.16 -11.23
N GLN A 315 -15.45 10.46 -10.90
CA GLN A 315 -16.66 11.29 -10.94
C GLN A 315 -17.21 11.43 -12.37
N GLN A 316 -16.33 11.61 -13.36
CA GLN A 316 -16.74 11.68 -14.76
C GLN A 316 -17.36 10.37 -15.24
N LEU A 317 -16.76 9.23 -14.91
CA LEU A 317 -17.30 7.91 -15.22
C LEU A 317 -18.66 7.68 -14.57
N ALA A 318 -18.80 7.96 -13.28
CA ALA A 318 -20.09 7.86 -12.58
C ALA A 318 -21.17 8.75 -13.23
N GLY A 319 -20.81 9.97 -13.64
CA GLY A 319 -21.72 10.85 -14.37
C GLY A 319 -22.08 10.36 -15.78
N GLN A 320 -21.17 9.67 -16.47
CA GLN A 320 -21.45 9.02 -17.75
C GLN A 320 -22.38 7.81 -17.57
N GLU A 321 -22.14 6.97 -16.58
CA GLU A 321 -22.98 5.81 -16.25
C GLU A 321 -24.41 6.22 -15.91
N GLU A 322 -24.58 7.27 -15.10
CA GLU A 322 -25.89 7.80 -14.74
C GLU A 322 -26.63 8.35 -15.97
N ARG A 323 -25.94 9.07 -16.86
CA ARG A 323 -26.54 9.53 -18.13
C ARG A 323 -26.93 8.37 -19.04
N HIS A 324 -26.09 7.34 -19.11
CA HIS A 324 -26.37 6.15 -19.89
C HIS A 324 -27.59 5.40 -19.33
N ARG A 325 -27.68 5.25 -18.01
CA ARG A 325 -28.82 4.66 -17.31
C ARG A 325 -30.12 5.38 -17.62
N ARG A 326 -30.15 6.72 -17.51
CA ARG A 326 -31.34 7.52 -17.85
C ARG A 326 -31.75 7.38 -19.31
N ARG A 327 -30.79 7.37 -20.22
CA ARG A 327 -31.09 7.16 -21.66
C ARG A 327 -31.65 5.77 -21.91
N TRP A 328 -31.13 4.75 -21.22
CA TRP A 328 -31.63 3.39 -21.31
C TRP A 328 -33.07 3.29 -20.79
N GLU A 329 -33.36 3.86 -19.62
CA GLU A 329 -34.72 3.91 -19.07
C GLU A 329 -35.71 4.64 -20.00
N GLN A 330 -35.28 5.72 -20.65
CA GLN A 330 -36.09 6.42 -21.65
C GLN A 330 -36.38 5.54 -22.86
N LEU A 331 -35.36 4.89 -23.42
CA LEU A 331 -35.51 3.97 -24.56
C LEU A 331 -36.40 2.78 -24.21
N GLU A 332 -36.24 2.21 -23.02
CA GLU A 332 -37.07 1.11 -22.54
C GLU A 332 -38.53 1.55 -22.39
N GLY A 333 -38.77 2.75 -21.84
CA GLY A 333 -40.09 3.35 -21.77
C GLY A 333 -40.72 3.60 -23.14
N GLU A 334 -39.94 4.09 -24.12
CA GLU A 334 -40.40 4.28 -25.50
C GLU A 334 -40.71 2.95 -26.20
N LEU A 335 -39.86 1.94 -26.04
CA LEU A 335 -40.07 0.60 -26.60
C LEU A 335 -41.33 -0.04 -26.02
N ARG A 336 -41.56 0.11 -24.72
CA ARG A 336 -42.78 -0.39 -24.06
C ARG A 336 -44.03 0.29 -24.60
N ARG A 337 -44.02 1.62 -24.75
CA ARG A 337 -45.13 2.36 -25.37
C ARG A 337 -45.41 1.93 -26.80
N ARG A 338 -44.36 1.78 -27.63
CA ARG A 338 -44.51 1.29 -29.01
C ARG A 338 -45.06 -0.14 -29.06
N GLY A 339 -44.65 -1.00 -28.13
CA GLY A 339 -45.20 -2.34 -27.98
C GLY A 339 -46.69 -2.33 -27.67
N GLU A 340 -47.12 -1.50 -26.72
CA GLU A 340 -48.53 -1.30 -26.36
C GLU A 340 -49.35 -0.76 -27.54
N GLU A 341 -48.83 0.22 -28.29
CA GLU A 341 -49.47 0.77 -29.48
C GLU A 341 -49.60 -0.26 -30.61
N GLN A 342 -48.55 -1.04 -30.89
CA GLN A 342 -48.59 -2.11 -31.87
C GLN A 342 -49.59 -3.20 -31.49
N GLU A 343 -49.64 -3.58 -30.21
CA GLU A 343 -50.60 -4.58 -29.75
C GLU A 343 -52.04 -4.08 -29.87
N LYS A 344 -52.29 -2.80 -29.55
CA LYS A 344 -53.59 -2.16 -29.76
C LYS A 344 -53.98 -2.14 -31.23
N ALA A 345 -53.09 -1.68 -32.11
CA ALA A 345 -53.34 -1.63 -33.56
C ALA A 345 -53.59 -3.05 -34.14
N ARG A 346 -52.88 -4.06 -33.63
CA ARG A 346 -53.09 -5.45 -34.02
C ARG A 346 -54.46 -5.98 -33.56
N ARG A 347 -54.91 -5.64 -32.35
CA ARG A 347 -56.26 -5.98 -31.88
C ARG A 347 -57.34 -5.33 -32.74
N GLU A 348 -57.21 -4.03 -33.02
CA GLU A 348 -58.13 -3.30 -33.89
C GLU A 348 -58.15 -3.88 -35.32
N GLY A 349 -56.99 -4.24 -35.87
CA GLY A 349 -56.88 -4.90 -37.17
C GLY A 349 -57.54 -6.29 -37.20
N GLN A 350 -57.38 -7.07 -36.13
CA GLN A 350 -58.05 -8.37 -35.98
C GLN A 350 -59.57 -8.22 -35.86
N GLU A 351 -60.05 -7.21 -35.15
CA GLU A 351 -61.49 -6.90 -35.05
C GLU A 351 -62.07 -6.48 -36.40
N ALA A 352 -61.38 -5.60 -37.14
CA ALA A 352 -61.79 -5.18 -38.48
C ALA A 352 -61.80 -6.35 -39.48
N ALA A 353 -60.80 -7.23 -39.43
CA ALA A 353 -60.75 -8.42 -40.26
C ALA A 353 -61.90 -9.39 -39.95
N ARG A 354 -62.20 -9.61 -38.66
CA ARG A 354 -63.37 -10.41 -38.25
C ARG A 354 -64.68 -9.80 -38.76
N ALA A 355 -64.86 -8.48 -38.64
CA ALA A 355 -66.05 -7.80 -39.14
C ALA A 355 -66.21 -7.91 -40.66
N ASN A 356 -65.11 -7.80 -41.42
CA ASN A 356 -65.13 -7.98 -42.87
C ASN A 356 -65.43 -9.43 -43.28
N HIS A 357 -64.88 -10.42 -42.57
CA HIS A 357 -65.22 -11.82 -42.81
C HIS A 357 -66.70 -12.13 -42.54
N VAL A 358 -67.29 -11.57 -41.48
CA VAL A 358 -68.72 -11.72 -41.19
C VAL A 358 -69.57 -11.14 -42.32
N ARG A 359 -69.28 -9.90 -42.75
CA ARG A 359 -70.00 -9.26 -43.87
C ARG A 359 -69.86 -10.03 -45.17
N ALA A 360 -68.69 -10.62 -45.45
CA ALA A 360 -68.49 -11.43 -46.65
C ALA A 360 -69.35 -12.70 -46.62
N VAL A 361 -69.44 -13.40 -45.48
CA VAL A 361 -70.30 -14.58 -45.32
C VAL A 361 -71.78 -14.22 -45.47
N GLU A 362 -72.23 -13.10 -44.87
CA GLU A 362 -73.59 -12.59 -45.04
C GLU A 362 -73.91 -12.30 -46.51
N LEU A 363 -73.02 -11.60 -47.21
CA LEU A 363 -73.19 -11.25 -48.61
C LEU A 363 -73.27 -12.49 -49.51
N VAL A 364 -72.35 -13.46 -49.31
CA VAL A 364 -72.35 -14.73 -50.05
C VAL A 364 -73.64 -15.51 -49.80
N ALA A 365 -74.11 -15.60 -48.55
CA ALA A 365 -75.35 -16.30 -48.23
C ALA A 365 -76.58 -15.70 -48.93
N VAL A 366 -76.69 -14.37 -48.96
CA VAL A 366 -77.78 -13.67 -49.66
C VAL A 366 -77.67 -13.89 -51.17
N PHE A 367 -76.47 -13.75 -51.76
CA PHE A 367 -76.27 -13.97 -53.20
C PHE A 367 -76.53 -15.41 -53.63
N THR A 368 -76.01 -16.41 -52.91
CA THR A 368 -76.26 -17.81 -53.19
C THR A 368 -77.75 -18.13 -53.10
N SER A 369 -78.45 -17.55 -52.10
CA SER A 369 -79.90 -17.72 -51.98
C SER A 369 -80.66 -17.12 -53.15
N ALA A 370 -80.26 -15.92 -53.60
CA ALA A 370 -80.87 -15.25 -54.76
C ALA A 370 -80.64 -16.03 -56.06
N ILE A 371 -79.42 -16.53 -56.30
CA ILE A 371 -79.08 -17.34 -57.47
C ILE A 371 -79.86 -18.67 -57.44
N ALA A 372 -79.85 -19.39 -56.30
CA ALA A 372 -80.57 -20.65 -56.16
C ALA A 372 -82.08 -20.48 -56.34
N PHE A 373 -82.65 -19.38 -55.84
CA PHE A 373 -84.04 -19.02 -56.09
C PHE A 373 -84.30 -18.72 -57.58
N ALA A 374 -83.43 -17.94 -58.24
CA ALA A 374 -83.58 -17.63 -59.66
C ALA A 374 -83.49 -18.88 -60.55
N VAL A 375 -82.51 -19.76 -60.30
CA VAL A 375 -82.35 -21.03 -61.02
C VAL A 375 -83.51 -21.98 -60.74
N GLY A 376 -83.91 -22.12 -59.47
CA GLY A 376 -85.01 -22.99 -59.06
C GLY A 376 -86.35 -22.54 -59.62
N SER A 377 -86.65 -21.24 -59.54
CA SER A 377 -87.88 -20.67 -60.12
C SER A 377 -87.92 -20.83 -61.64
N LEU A 378 -86.79 -20.65 -62.33
CA LEU A 378 -86.68 -20.90 -63.77
C LEU A 378 -86.94 -22.38 -64.09
N GLN A 379 -86.37 -23.30 -63.33
CA GLN A 379 -86.52 -24.75 -63.54
C GLN A 379 -87.97 -25.21 -63.32
N VAL A 380 -88.65 -24.70 -62.29
CA VAL A 380 -90.09 -24.94 -62.03
C VAL A 380 -90.96 -24.35 -63.14
N THR A 381 -90.55 -23.23 -63.73
CA THR A 381 -91.29 -22.58 -64.82
C THR A 381 -91.14 -23.33 -66.15
N LEU A 382 -89.97 -23.91 -66.41
CA LEU A 382 -89.64 -24.64 -67.65
C LEU A 382 -90.12 -26.09 -67.66
N THR A 383 -90.33 -26.73 -66.50
CA THR A 383 -90.90 -28.09 -66.42
C THR A 383 -92.42 -28.03 -66.67
N GLY A 384 -92.81 -28.27 -67.93
CA GLY A 384 -94.13 -27.98 -68.47
C GLY A 384 -95.33 -28.82 -67.98
N SER A 385 -95.22 -29.63 -66.93
CA SER A 385 -96.28 -30.56 -66.48
C SER A 385 -97.19 -30.04 -65.35
N TYR A 386 -96.86 -28.90 -64.71
CA TYR A 386 -97.63 -28.37 -63.59
C TYR A 386 -98.66 -27.31 -64.00
N SER A 387 -99.78 -27.22 -63.25
CA SER A 387 -100.77 -26.16 -63.38
C SER A 387 -100.22 -24.80 -62.90
N LEU A 388 -100.80 -23.68 -63.35
CA LEU A 388 -100.30 -22.34 -63.01
C LEU A 388 -100.36 -22.04 -61.50
N TYR A 389 -101.38 -22.57 -60.82
CA TYR A 389 -101.52 -22.45 -59.37
C TYR A 389 -100.42 -23.23 -58.64
N ASP A 390 -100.13 -24.46 -59.06
CA ASP A 390 -99.08 -25.28 -58.44
C ASP A 390 -97.69 -24.68 -58.65
N ARG A 391 -97.42 -24.07 -59.81
CA ARG A 391 -96.16 -23.36 -60.08
C ARG A 391 -95.99 -22.15 -59.16
N LEU A 392 -97.02 -21.31 -59.01
CA LEU A 392 -96.98 -20.17 -58.11
C LEU A 392 -96.80 -20.60 -56.66
N ALA A 393 -97.48 -21.67 -56.23
CA ALA A 393 -97.32 -22.23 -54.89
C ALA A 393 -95.89 -22.77 -54.66
N LEU A 394 -95.31 -23.49 -55.63
CA LEU A 394 -93.93 -24.00 -55.56
C LEU A 394 -92.89 -22.88 -55.53
N ILE A 395 -93.03 -21.86 -56.38
CA ILE A 395 -92.13 -20.70 -56.41
C ILE A 395 -92.24 -19.92 -55.09
N ALA A 396 -93.45 -19.72 -54.56
CA ALA A 396 -93.64 -19.07 -53.27
C ALA A 396 -93.01 -19.88 -52.13
N ALA A 397 -93.23 -21.20 -52.10
CA ALA A 397 -92.63 -22.09 -51.11
C ALA A 397 -91.10 -22.09 -51.19
N TRP A 398 -90.54 -22.11 -52.39
CA TRP A 398 -89.09 -21.98 -52.61
C TRP A 398 -88.57 -20.61 -52.16
N GLY A 399 -89.24 -19.53 -52.51
CA GLY A 399 -88.87 -18.18 -52.09
C GLY A 399 -88.85 -18.04 -50.56
N VAL A 400 -89.90 -18.52 -49.89
CA VAL A 400 -89.97 -18.55 -48.42
C VAL A 400 -88.82 -19.39 -47.84
N GLY A 401 -88.54 -20.56 -48.41
CA GLY A 401 -87.43 -21.41 -47.98
C GLY A 401 -86.07 -20.71 -48.08
N HIS A 402 -85.81 -19.97 -49.16
CA HIS A 402 -84.56 -19.23 -49.35
C HIS A 402 -84.45 -18.00 -48.46
N VAL A 403 -85.58 -17.31 -48.18
CA VAL A 403 -85.61 -16.22 -47.20
C VAL A 403 -85.31 -16.73 -45.80
N ILE A 404 -85.92 -17.86 -45.39
CA ILE A 404 -85.64 -18.49 -44.09
C ILE A 404 -84.17 -18.93 -44.02
N PHE A 405 -83.63 -19.54 -45.07
CA PHE A 405 -82.23 -19.93 -45.12
C PHE A 405 -81.28 -18.74 -44.99
N ALA A 406 -81.49 -17.66 -45.75
CA ALA A 406 -80.69 -16.44 -45.64
C ALA A 406 -80.78 -15.83 -44.23
N LEU A 407 -81.97 -15.76 -43.65
CA LEU A 407 -82.17 -15.28 -42.28
C LEU A 407 -81.51 -16.16 -41.22
N LEU A 408 -81.50 -17.49 -41.40
CA LEU A 408 -80.81 -18.41 -40.50
C LEU A 408 -79.29 -18.26 -40.59
N VAL A 409 -78.73 -18.08 -41.78
CA VAL A 409 -77.29 -17.88 -41.94
C VAL A 409 -76.86 -16.53 -41.38
N VAL A 410 -77.56 -15.44 -41.71
CA VAL A 410 -77.28 -14.09 -41.18
C VAL A 410 -77.53 -14.04 -39.66
N GLY A 411 -78.66 -14.55 -39.19
CA GLY A 411 -78.98 -14.61 -37.76
C GLY A 411 -78.03 -15.51 -36.97
N GLY A 412 -77.63 -16.66 -37.54
CA GLY A 412 -76.67 -17.58 -36.93
C GLY A 412 -75.26 -17.01 -36.87
N THR A 413 -74.79 -16.37 -37.95
CA THR A 413 -73.49 -15.69 -37.96
C THR A 413 -73.45 -14.51 -36.98
N TRP A 414 -74.53 -13.73 -36.87
CA TRP A 414 -74.65 -12.68 -35.85
C TRP A 414 -74.61 -13.25 -34.42
N LEU A 415 -75.31 -14.35 -34.15
CA LEU A 415 -75.36 -14.96 -32.83
C LEU A 415 -74.00 -15.53 -32.38
N ILE A 416 -73.24 -16.09 -33.31
CA ILE A 416 -71.90 -16.67 -33.06
C ILE A 416 -70.83 -15.58 -32.88
N THR A 417 -70.94 -14.49 -33.64
CA THR A 417 -69.89 -13.44 -33.67
C THR A 417 -70.14 -12.27 -32.71
N ARG A 418 -71.26 -12.28 -31.98
CA ARG A 418 -71.55 -11.26 -30.96
C ARG A 418 -70.46 -11.25 -29.88
N PRO A 419 -69.86 -10.08 -29.57
CA PRO A 419 -68.90 -9.98 -28.48
C PRO A 419 -69.61 -10.32 -27.17
N ARG A 420 -69.14 -11.37 -26.48
CA ARG A 420 -69.52 -11.64 -25.09
C ARG A 420 -68.94 -10.50 -24.24
N ARG A 421 -69.82 -9.70 -23.64
CA ARG A 421 -69.44 -8.71 -22.64
C ARG A 421 -68.80 -9.36 -21.43
#